data_AF-A0A353VWQ2-F1
#
_entry.id   AF-A0A353VWQ2-F1
#
_cell.length_a   1.000
_cell.length_b   1.000
_cell.length_c   1.000
_cell.angle_alpha   90.00
_cell.angle_beta   90.00
_cell.angle_gamma   90.00
#
_symmetry.space_group_name_H-M   'P 1'
#
loop_
_entity.id
_entity.type
_entity.pdbx_description
1 polymer ?
#
loop_
_entity_poly.entity_id
_entity_poly.type
_entity_poly.pdbx_seq_one_letter_code
_entity_poly.pdbx_strand_id
1 'polypeptide(L)' 'SNVNACVHCISNISVMHDVFVDWGFMEPRWCLDSEATFRELTKKTMRFIYDNPNSQSQYSTNLIANSLAENYPCNK' A
#
# COMPACT_ATOMS: atom_id res chain seq x y z
N SER A 1 -0.42 -16.09 -17.79
CA SER A 1 0.15 -15.44 -16.59
C SER A 1 -0.91 -14.53 -16.01
N ASN A 2 -1.55 -14.89 -14.89
CA ASN A 2 -2.50 -14.03 -14.18
C ASN A 2 -1.76 -13.35 -13.03
N VAL A 3 -0.95 -12.35 -13.35
CA VAL A 3 -0.38 -11.51 -12.30
C VAL A 3 -1.51 -10.68 -11.71
N ASN A 4 -1.68 -10.72 -10.39
CA ASN A 4 -2.75 -10.01 -9.71
C ASN A 4 -2.50 -8.49 -9.83
N ALA A 5 -3.44 -7.76 -10.42
CA ALA A 5 -3.33 -6.30 -10.59
C ALA A 5 -3.09 -5.56 -9.27
N CYS A 6 -3.60 -6.06 -8.15
CA CYS A 6 -3.36 -5.51 -6.81
C CYS A 6 -1.88 -5.63 -6.41
N VAL A 7 -1.24 -6.77 -6.69
CA VAL A 7 0.20 -6.97 -6.41
C VAL A 7 1.04 -5.95 -7.17
N HIS A 8 0.76 -5.74 -8.45
CA HIS A 8 1.45 -4.72 -9.25
C HIS A 8 1.20 -3.29 -8.73
N CYS A 9 -0.03 -2.96 -8.38
CA CYS A 9 -0.34 -1.63 -7.83
C CYS A 9 0.37 -1.40 -6.48
N ILE A 10 0.36 -2.38 -5.58
CA ILE A 10 1.09 -2.30 -4.31
C ILE A 10 2.58 -2.07 -4.56
N SER A 11 3.20 -2.89 -5.43
CA SER A 11 4.62 -2.74 -5.76
C SER A 11 4.94 -1.37 -6.34
N ASN A 12 4.15 -0.88 -7.30
CA ASN A 12 4.41 0.41 -7.93
C ASN A 12 4.23 1.58 -6.96
N ILE A 13 3.17 1.55 -6.14
CA ILE A 13 2.90 2.59 -5.14
C ILE A 13 4.01 2.62 -4.09
N SER A 14 4.45 1.47 -3.58
CA SER A 14 5.55 1.40 -2.62
C SER A 14 6.86 1.90 -3.21
N VAL A 15 7.23 1.46 -4.42
CA VAL A 15 8.47 1.92 -5.08
C VAL A 15 8.46 3.43 -5.32
N MET A 16 7.35 3.99 -5.83
CA MET A 16 7.26 5.43 -6.01
C MET A 16 7.35 6.15 -4.67
N HIS A 17 6.60 5.72 -3.66
CA HIS A 17 6.67 6.30 -2.32
C HIS A 17 8.11 6.35 -1.80
N ASP A 18 8.83 5.22 -1.81
CA ASP A 18 10.17 5.12 -1.25
C ASP A 18 11.14 6.05 -1.98
N VAL A 19 11.06 6.13 -3.31
CA VAL A 19 11.88 7.06 -4.11
C VAL A 19 11.62 8.53 -3.73
N PHE A 20 10.36 8.93 -3.58
CA PHE A 20 10.03 10.32 -3.21
C PHE A 20 10.42 10.65 -1.76
N VAL A 21 10.40 9.66 -0.86
CA VAL A 21 10.91 9.79 0.51
C VAL A 21 12.43 9.94 0.52
N ASP A 22 13.15 9.07 -0.18
CA ASP A 22 14.61 9.09 -0.26
C ASP A 22 15.15 10.38 -0.87
N TRP A 23 14.41 10.96 -1.81
CA TRP A 23 14.75 12.26 -2.40
C TRP A 23 14.39 13.46 -1.51
N GLY A 24 13.74 13.24 -0.37
CA GLY A 24 13.33 14.29 0.56
C GLY A 24 12.15 15.14 0.05
N PHE A 25 11.39 14.65 -0.93
CA PHE A 25 10.20 15.35 -1.43
C PHE A 25 8.96 15.12 -0.56
N MET A 26 8.92 14.05 0.22
CA MET A 26 7.85 13.78 1.18
C MET A 26 8.33 12.98 2.40
N GLU A 27 7.61 13.13 3.51
CA GLU A 27 7.79 12.28 4.70
C GLU A 27 7.24 10.87 4.46
N PRO A 28 7.84 9.83 5.08
CA PRO A 28 7.37 8.46 4.92
C PRO A 28 5.99 8.28 5.57
N ARG A 29 5.05 7.72 4.81
CA ARG A 29 3.68 7.44 5.28
C ARG A 29 3.49 6.02 5.78
N TRP A 30 4.27 5.08 5.25
CA TRP A 30 4.34 3.68 5.70
C TRP A 30 5.77 3.19 5.56
N CYS A 31 6.12 2.18 6.35
CA CYS A 31 7.42 1.52 6.27
C CYS A 31 7.17 0.02 6.22
N LEU A 32 7.54 -0.59 5.09
CA LEU A 32 7.41 -2.03 4.92
C LEU A 32 8.62 -2.74 5.52
N ASP A 33 8.36 -3.78 6.32
CA ASP A 33 9.41 -4.68 6.77
C ASP A 33 9.98 -5.46 5.56
N SER A 34 11.29 -5.70 5.57
CA SER A 34 11.97 -6.61 4.64
C SER A 34 11.33 -8.00 4.57
N GLU A 35 10.65 -8.46 5.63
CA GLU A 35 9.95 -9.75 5.67
C GLU A 35 8.53 -9.71 5.07
N ALA A 36 7.98 -8.51 4.81
CA ALA A 36 6.61 -8.37 4.33
C ALA A 36 6.45 -8.89 2.89
N THR A 37 5.69 -9.97 2.72
CA THR A 37 5.46 -10.55 1.40
C THR A 37 4.34 -9.84 0.64
N PHE A 38 4.45 -9.70 -0.68
CA PHE A 38 3.36 -9.16 -1.51
C PHE A 38 2.02 -9.89 -1.32
N ARG A 39 2.05 -11.19 -1.03
CA ARG A 39 0.84 -11.96 -0.73
C ARG A 39 0.16 -11.47 0.54
N GLU A 40 0.91 -11.17 1.59
CA GLU A 40 0.39 -10.63 2.83
C GLU A 40 -0.14 -9.21 2.64
N LEU A 41 0.65 -8.35 1.99
CA LEU A 41 0.25 -6.97 1.66
C LEU A 41 -1.08 -6.97 0.90
N THR A 42 -1.18 -7.80 -0.16
CA THR A 42 -2.40 -7.93 -0.96
C THR A 42 -3.59 -8.37 -0.12
N LYS A 43 -3.42 -9.35 0.77
CA LYS A 43 -4.52 -9.82 1.63
C LYS A 43 -5.01 -8.73 2.58
N LYS A 44 -4.10 -8.01 3.24
CA LYS A 44 -4.46 -6.90 4.14
C LYS A 44 -5.11 -5.74 3.38
N THR A 45 -4.59 -5.40 2.22
CA THR A 45 -5.16 -4.36 1.36
C THR A 45 -6.54 -4.72 0.83
N MET A 46 -6.75 -5.95 0.35
CA MET A 46 -8.08 -6.40 -0.05
C MET A 46 -9.07 -6.36 1.11
N ARG A 47 -8.64 -6.78 2.31
CA ARG A 47 -9.49 -6.71 3.51
C ARG A 47 -9.84 -5.26 3.86
N PHE A 48 -8.86 -4.37 3.90
CA PHE A 48 -9.09 -2.93 4.13
C PHE A 48 -10.10 -2.35 3.12
N ILE A 49 -9.97 -2.67 1.83
CA ILE A 49 -10.89 -2.20 0.80
C ILE A 49 -12.30 -2.75 1.02
N TYR A 50 -12.42 -4.04 1.36
CA TYR A 50 -13.71 -4.68 1.61
C TYR A 50 -14.42 -4.11 2.84
N ASP A 51 -13.67 -3.87 3.91
CA ASP A 51 -14.20 -3.34 5.18
C ASP A 51 -14.50 -1.83 5.08
N ASN A 52 -14.03 -1.13 4.04
CA ASN A 52 -14.28 0.30 3.84
C ASN A 52 -15.62 0.54 3.11
N PRO A 53 -16.63 1.14 3.76
CA PRO A 53 -17.97 1.31 3.19
C PRO A 53 -18.00 2.28 2.00
N ASN A 54 -16.97 3.11 1.84
CA ASN A 54 -16.85 4.08 0.76
C ASN A 54 -15.83 3.67 -0.31
N SER A 55 -15.43 2.40 -0.36
CA SER A 55 -14.42 1.93 -1.32
C SER A 55 -14.81 2.19 -2.79
N GLN A 56 -16.10 2.11 -3.13
CA GLN A 56 -16.57 2.34 -4.50
C GLN A 56 -16.47 3.82 -4.95
N SER A 57 -16.38 4.76 -4.03
CA SER A 57 -16.27 6.20 -4.33
C SER A 57 -14.85 6.74 -4.23
N GLN A 58 -13.85 5.88 -3.97
CA GLN A 58 -12.45 6.27 -3.83
C GLN A 58 -11.58 5.67 -4.94
N TYR A 59 -10.52 6.38 -5.30
CA TYR A 59 -9.50 5.85 -6.20
C TYR A 59 -8.79 4.65 -5.57
N SER A 60 -8.57 3.61 -6.36
CA SER A 60 -7.90 2.38 -5.91
C SER A 60 -6.50 2.67 -5.34
N THR A 61 -5.75 3.60 -5.93
CA THR A 61 -4.43 4.02 -5.46
C THR A 61 -4.48 4.61 -4.05
N ASN A 62 -5.49 5.44 -3.75
CA ASN A 62 -5.68 6.02 -2.43
C ASN A 62 -6.04 4.96 -1.39
N LEU A 63 -6.94 4.03 -1.75
CA LEU A 63 -7.32 2.92 -0.86
C LEU A 63 -6.12 2.02 -0.54
N ILE A 64 -5.26 1.73 -1.53
CA ILE A 64 -4.05 0.94 -1.33
C ILE A 64 -3.08 1.69 -0.41
N ALA A 65 -2.77 2.96 -0.71
CA ALA A 65 -1.87 3.77 0.11
C ALA A 65 -2.36 3.92 1.56
N ASN A 66 -3.66 4.13 1.76
CA ASN A 66 -4.26 4.22 3.09
C ASN A 66 -4.19 2.87 3.82
N SER A 67 -4.42 1.75 3.14
CA SER A 67 -4.22 0.42 3.73
C SER A 67 -2.78 0.21 4.20
N LEU A 68 -1.79 0.59 3.40
CA LEU A 68 -0.37 0.47 3.75
C LEU A 68 -0.04 1.32 4.98
N ALA A 69 -0.47 2.58 5.00
CA ALA A 69 -0.28 3.49 6.14
C ALA A 69 -0.91 2.96 7.44
N GLU A 70 -2.12 2.40 7.37
CA GLU A 70 -2.80 1.86 8.55
C GLU A 70 -2.12 0.58 9.09
N ASN A 71 -1.71 -0.32 8.20
CA ASN A 71 -1.21 -1.63 8.60
C ASN A 71 0.29 -1.61 8.93
N TYR A 72 1.04 -0.67 8.35
CA TYR A 72 2.51 -0.60 8.40
C TYR A 72 3.00 0.83 8.71
N PRO A 73 2.58 1.45 9.83
CA PRO A 73 3.11 2.75 10.24
C PRO A 73 4.61 2.65 10.55
N CYS A 74 5.38 3.68 10.20
CA CYS A 74 6.83 3.71 10.39
C CYS A 74 7.30 3.70 11.85
N ASN A 75 6.48 4.23 12.76
CA ASN A 75 6.75 4.25 14.19
C ASN A 75 5.74 3.34 14.88
N LYS A 76 6.17 2.15 15.30
CA LYS A 76 5.43 1.33 16.27
C LYS A 76 6.14 1.37 17.61
#